data_AF-A0A973M539-F1
#
_entry.id   AF-A0A973M539-F1
#
_cell.length_a   1.000
_cell.length_b   1.000
_cell.length_c   1.000
_cell.angle_alpha   90.00
_cell.angle_beta   90.00
_cell.angle_gamma   90.00
#
_symmetry.space_group_name_H-M   'P 1'
#
loop_
_entity.id
_entity.type
_entity.pdbx_description
1 polymer ?
#
loop_
_entity_poly.entity_id
_entity_poly.type
_entity_poly.pdbx_seq_one_letter_code
_entity_poly.pdbx_strand_id
1 'polypeptide(L)'
;MGDAVGATVAPEDLVRRYSRTPAGRAWLDSLPARLDQALDRWDLRIDPSAPGPWSGFGAMVVGVRRGHDRLVLKLAYPHPEAASEPIALRLWDGAGAVRLIEHDGDGALLLERLDASRRLQDVPFPEAIALWGEMVRKLS
;
A
#
# COMPACT_ATOMS: atom_id res chain seq x y z
N MET A 1 11.63 -26.57 5.36
CA MET A 1 12.79 -26.08 4.57
C MET A 1 12.45 -24.65 4.24
N GLY A 2 12.96 -23.71 5.04
CA GLY A 2 12.60 -22.30 4.95
C GLY A 2 13.31 -21.66 3.78
N ASP A 3 12.52 -21.10 2.86
CA ASP A 3 13.04 -20.07 1.98
C ASP A 3 13.07 -18.79 2.80
N ALA A 4 14.28 -18.32 3.11
CA ALA A 4 14.49 -17.03 3.72
C ALA A 4 13.86 -15.97 2.81
N VAL A 5 12.77 -15.36 3.26
CA VAL A 5 12.23 -14.13 2.67
C VAL A 5 13.39 -13.14 2.66
N GLY A 6 13.91 -12.84 1.46
CA GLY A 6 15.01 -11.89 1.31
C GLY A 6 14.65 -10.63 2.07
N ALA A 7 15.55 -10.18 2.96
CA ALA A 7 15.32 -9.05 3.85
C ALA A 7 14.73 -7.89 3.03
N THR A 8 13.43 -7.66 3.22
CA THR A 8 12.70 -6.69 2.43
C THR A 8 13.03 -5.33 3.00
N VAL A 9 13.95 -4.63 2.35
CA VAL A 9 14.45 -3.32 2.81
C VAL A 9 13.40 -2.26 2.54
N ALA A 10 13.15 -1.40 3.53
CA ALA A 10 12.26 -0.25 3.37
C ALA A 10 12.78 0.68 2.25
N PRO A 11 11.90 1.23 1.40
CA PRO A 11 12.29 2.18 0.35
C PRO A 11 13.10 3.38 0.89
N GLU A 12 14.08 3.86 0.11
CA GLU A 12 15.01 4.90 0.57
C GLU A 12 14.32 6.23 0.95
N ASP A 13 13.30 6.63 0.21
CA ASP A 13 12.49 7.82 0.47
C ASP A 13 11.72 7.69 1.79
N LEU A 14 11.20 6.50 2.09
CA LEU A 14 10.54 6.19 3.34
C LEU A 14 11.53 6.24 4.52
N VAL A 15 12.72 5.66 4.34
CA VAL A 15 13.82 5.72 5.32
C VAL A 15 14.23 7.17 5.57
N ARG A 16 14.46 7.97 4.52
CA ARG A 16 14.81 9.40 4.61
C ARG A 16 13.76 10.19 5.40
N ARG A 17 12.48 9.88 5.20
CA ARG A 17 11.38 10.57 5.86
C ARG A 17 11.30 10.26 7.36
N TYR A 18 11.36 8.98 7.72
CA TYR A 18 11.05 8.54 9.10
C TYR A 18 12.27 8.30 9.99
N SER A 19 13.49 8.23 9.45
CA SER A 19 14.70 8.06 10.26
C SER A 19 15.03 9.24 11.19
N ARG A 20 14.39 10.40 11.00
CA ARG A 20 14.70 11.65 11.72
C ARG A 20 14.22 11.67 13.18
N THR A 21 13.26 10.82 13.55
CA THR A 21 12.70 10.78 14.92
C THR A 21 12.86 9.39 15.53
N PRO A 22 12.91 9.26 16.88
CA PRO A 22 12.94 7.95 17.52
C PRO A 22 11.73 7.08 17.15
N ALA A 23 10.52 7.65 17.13
CA ALA A 23 9.31 6.95 16.74
C ALA A 23 9.35 6.45 15.28
N GLY A 24 9.86 7.28 14.37
CA GLY A 24 10.02 6.90 12.97
C GLY A 24 11.04 5.80 12.74
N ARG A 25 12.18 5.83 13.46
CA ARG A 25 13.15 4.72 13.43
C ARG A 25 12.55 3.42 13.99
N ALA A 26 11.88 3.49 15.13
CA ALA A 26 11.23 2.32 15.72
C ALA A 26 10.18 1.70 14.77
N TRP A 27 9.42 2.53 14.06
CA TRP A 27 8.49 2.05 13.05
C TRP A 27 9.20 1.40 11.85
N LEU A 28 10.26 2.03 11.32
CA LEU A 28 11.06 1.45 10.23
C LEU A 28 11.64 0.08 10.64
N ASP A 29 12.16 -0.04 11.86
CA ASP A 29 12.71 -1.29 12.40
C ASP A 29 11.64 -2.38 12.58
N SER A 30 10.37 -2.00 12.73
CA SER A 30 9.25 -2.94 12.86
C SER A 30 8.75 -3.50 11.52
N LEU A 31 9.08 -2.85 10.38
CA LEU A 31 8.50 -3.19 9.07
C LEU A 31 8.70 -4.65 8.65
N PRO A 32 9.88 -5.29 8.82
CA PRO A 32 10.07 -6.70 8.45
C PRO A 32 9.13 -7.63 9.22
N ALA A 33 9.02 -7.46 10.54
CA ALA A 33 8.14 -8.27 11.36
C ALA A 33 6.66 -8.05 11.02
N ARG A 34 6.26 -6.82 10.72
CA ARG A 34 4.89 -6.49 10.29
C ARG A 34 4.56 -7.08 8.93
N LEU A 35 5.52 -7.09 8.01
CA LEU A 35 5.39 -7.75 6.71
C LEU A 35 5.16 -9.25 6.91
N ASP A 36 6.04 -9.93 7.64
CA ASP A 36 5.93 -11.38 7.89
C ASP A 36 4.59 -11.74 8.54
N GLN A 37 4.18 -10.98 9.56
CA GLN A 37 2.89 -11.16 10.22
C GLN A 37 1.71 -11.01 9.26
N ALA A 38 1.73 -10.01 8.37
CA ALA A 38 0.66 -9.82 7.39
C ALA A 38 0.66 -10.91 6.30
N LEU A 39 1.84 -11.38 5.88
CA LEU A 39 1.98 -12.48 4.94
C LEU A 39 1.38 -13.77 5.51
N ASP A 40 1.74 -14.11 6.74
CA ASP A 40 1.23 -15.30 7.43
C ASP A 40 -0.26 -15.20 7.71
N ARG A 41 -0.73 -14.04 8.20
CA ARG A 41 -2.13 -13.82 8.58
C ARG A 41 -3.09 -13.99 7.42
N TRP A 42 -2.70 -13.58 6.22
CA TRP A 42 -3.56 -13.53 5.04
C TRP A 42 -3.18 -14.56 3.96
N ASP A 43 -2.31 -15.52 4.29
CA ASP A 43 -1.79 -16.55 3.37
C ASP A 43 -1.27 -15.95 2.06
N LEU A 44 -0.37 -14.97 2.19
CA LEU A 44 0.19 -14.22 1.08
C LEU A 44 1.61 -14.66 0.78
N ARG A 45 1.99 -14.51 -0.49
CA ARG A 45 3.39 -14.59 -0.92
C ARG A 45 3.79 -13.30 -1.60
N ILE A 46 5.05 -12.88 -1.43
CA ILE A 46 5.58 -11.76 -2.21
C ILE A 46 5.50 -12.10 -3.70
N ASP A 47 5.04 -11.16 -4.52
CA ASP A 47 4.97 -11.33 -5.97
C ASP A 47 6.36 -11.07 -6.58
N PRO A 48 7.07 -12.10 -7.09
CA PRO A 48 8.40 -11.91 -7.65
C PRO A 48 8.40 -11.11 -8.97
N SER A 49 7.22 -10.94 -9.60
CA SER A 49 7.06 -10.12 -10.80
C SER A 49 6.71 -8.66 -10.50
N ALA A 50 6.42 -8.33 -9.23
CA ALA A 50 6.28 -6.94 -8.82
C ALA A 50 7.68 -6.31 -8.69
N PRO A 51 7.80 -4.98 -8.88
CA PRO A 51 8.99 -4.29 -8.42
C PRO A 51 9.18 -4.57 -6.92
N GLY A 52 10.42 -4.44 -6.44
CA GLY A 52 10.72 -4.45 -5.01
C GLY A 52 9.87 -3.40 -4.27
N PRO A 53 9.85 -3.43 -2.93
CA PRO A 53 9.02 -2.51 -2.15
C PRO A 53 9.16 -1.08 -2.63
N TRP A 54 8.03 -0.40 -2.72
CA TRP A 54 7.97 1.02 -3.03
C TRP A 54 7.23 1.73 -1.92
N SER A 55 7.26 3.06 -1.96
CA SER A 55 6.50 3.88 -1.02
C SER A 55 5.68 4.93 -1.75
N GLY A 56 4.56 5.27 -1.11
CA GLY A 56 3.89 6.52 -1.35
C GLY A 56 4.39 7.57 -0.35
N PHE A 57 3.49 8.40 0.17
CA PHE A 57 3.87 9.47 1.10
C PHE A 57 4.30 8.97 2.49
N GLY A 58 3.68 7.90 3.00
CA GLY A 58 3.83 7.49 4.41
C GLY A 58 3.62 6.01 4.66
N ALA A 59 3.86 5.15 3.67
CA ALA A 59 3.66 3.71 3.80
C ALA A 59 4.67 2.96 2.95
N MET A 60 5.10 1.79 3.44
CA MET A 60 5.75 0.77 2.60
C MET A 60 4.66 0.01 1.84
N VAL A 61 4.93 -0.32 0.58
CA VAL A 61 4.01 -1.00 -0.30
C VAL A 61 4.72 -2.18 -0.96
N VAL A 62 4.10 -3.35 -0.91
CA VAL A 62 4.68 -4.62 -1.39
C VAL A 62 3.67 -5.31 -2.30
N GLY A 63 4.09 -5.72 -3.49
CA GLY A 63 3.27 -6.55 -4.37
C GLY A 63 3.20 -7.98 -3.82
N VAL A 64 1.99 -8.53 -3.70
CA VAL A 64 1.76 -9.86 -3.12
C VAL A 64 0.79 -10.68 -3.97
N ARG A 65 0.78 -11.99 -3.74
CA ARG A 65 -0.10 -12.98 -4.35
C ARG A 65 -0.90 -13.70 -3.28
N ARG A 66 -2.16 -13.97 -3.58
CA ARG A 66 -3.02 -14.93 -2.86
C ARG A 66 -3.62 -15.89 -3.88
N GLY A 67 -3.09 -17.10 -3.98
CA GLY A 67 -3.39 -17.98 -5.11
C GLY A 67 -3.02 -17.32 -6.45
N HIS A 68 -4.01 -17.12 -7.33
CA HIS A 68 -3.82 -16.46 -8.62
C HIS A 68 -3.97 -14.93 -8.57
N ASP A 69 -4.51 -14.39 -7.48
CA ASP A 69 -4.79 -12.96 -7.35
C ASP A 69 -3.51 -12.15 -7.21
N ARG A 70 -3.46 -11.00 -7.88
CA ARG A 70 -2.42 -9.98 -7.72
C ARG A 70 -2.94 -8.89 -6.82
N LEU A 71 -2.31 -8.71 -5.68
CA LEU A 71 -2.72 -7.75 -4.64
C LEU A 71 -1.54 -6.87 -4.24
N VAL A 72 -1.83 -5.88 -3.40
CA VAL A 72 -0.83 -5.00 -2.79
C VAL A 72 -1.02 -4.99 -1.29
N LEU A 73 0.05 -5.25 -0.56
CA LEU A 73 0.13 -5.05 0.88
C LEU A 73 0.70 -3.66 1.16
N LYS A 74 -0.04 -2.83 1.88
CA LYS A 74 0.38 -1.50 2.33
C LYS A 74 0.57 -1.51 3.84
N LEU A 75 1.74 -1.11 4.32
CA LEU A 75 2.07 -0.95 5.73
C LEU A 75 2.28 0.54 6.02
N ALA A 76 1.29 1.17 6.62
CA ALA A 76 1.27 2.61 6.88
C ALA A 76 2.00 2.98 8.17
N TYR A 77 2.63 4.16 8.17
CA TYR A 77 3.07 4.79 9.40
C TYR A 77 1.83 5.26 10.18
N PRO A 78 1.77 5.05 11.51
CA PRO A 78 0.63 5.44 12.33
C PRO A 78 0.52 6.97 12.42
N HIS A 79 -0.42 7.54 11.65
CA HIS A 79 -0.86 8.93 11.67
C HIS A 79 -2.39 9.00 11.73
N PRO A 80 -2.99 10.10 12.24
CA PRO A 80 -4.45 10.22 12.32
C PRO A 80 -5.18 9.96 11.01
N GLU A 81 -4.63 10.42 9.88
CA GLU A 81 -5.21 10.22 8.55
C GLU A 81 -5.23 8.74 8.14
N ALA A 82 -4.19 7.98 8.51
CA ALA A 82 -4.09 6.55 8.20
C ALA A 82 -5.17 5.73 8.93
N ALA A 83 -5.64 6.17 10.09
CA ALA A 83 -6.71 5.49 10.83
C ALA A 83 -8.06 5.54 10.11
N SER A 84 -8.31 6.60 9.32
CA SER A 84 -9.56 6.78 8.58
C SER A 84 -9.58 6.03 7.23
N GLU A 85 -8.40 5.67 6.70
CA GLU A 85 -8.27 5.09 5.37
C GLU A 85 -9.05 3.78 5.16
N PRO A 86 -8.99 2.76 6.05
CA PRO A 86 -9.78 1.55 5.85
C PRO A 86 -11.29 1.81 5.86
N ILE A 87 -11.76 2.83 6.59
CA ILE A 87 -13.18 3.21 6.63
C ILE A 87 -13.59 3.80 5.28
N ALA A 88 -12.79 4.74 4.75
CA ALA A 88 -13.04 5.35 3.45
C ALA A 88 -13.01 4.32 2.31
N LEU A 89 -12.02 3.43 2.28
CA LEU A 89 -11.92 2.39 1.25
C LEU A 89 -13.07 1.39 1.29
N ARG A 90 -13.59 1.06 2.49
CA ARG A 90 -14.82 0.26 2.61
C ARG A 90 -16.06 0.99 2.11
N LEU A 91 -16.15 2.29 2.37
CA LEU A 91 -17.27 3.10 1.89
C LEU A 91 -17.28 3.19 0.37
N TRP A 92 -16.11 3.36 -0.25
CA TRP A 92 -16.02 3.46 -1.71
C TRP A 92 -16.10 2.11 -2.43
N ASP A 93 -15.60 1.01 -1.85
CA ASP A 93 -15.70 -0.36 -2.40
C ASP A 93 -15.46 -0.46 -3.93
N GLY A 94 -14.32 0.04 -4.40
CA GLY A 94 -13.99 0.01 -5.83
C GLY A 94 -14.62 1.13 -6.66
N ALA A 95 -15.51 1.94 -6.10
CA ALA A 95 -16.11 3.10 -6.76
C ALA A 95 -15.12 4.27 -6.76
N GLY A 96 -14.18 4.21 -7.70
CA GLY A 96 -13.19 5.28 -7.87
C GLY A 96 -11.98 5.22 -6.94
N ALA A 97 -11.97 4.27 -6.00
CA ALA A 97 -10.81 3.92 -5.20
C ALA A 97 -10.52 2.42 -5.36
N VAL A 98 -9.33 1.98 -4.94
CA VAL A 98 -9.02 0.54 -4.86
C VAL A 98 -9.95 -0.16 -3.87
N ARG A 99 -10.26 -1.44 -4.11
CA ARG A 99 -10.96 -2.25 -3.11
C ARG A 99 -10.05 -2.57 -1.94
N LEU A 100 -10.59 -2.46 -0.73
CA LEU A 100 -10.00 -3.03 0.48
C LEU A 100 -10.38 -4.51 0.56
N ILE A 101 -9.40 -5.39 0.63
CA ILE A 101 -9.59 -6.83 0.77
C ILE A 101 -9.60 -7.23 2.25
N GLU A 102 -8.57 -6.81 2.99
CA GLU A 102 -8.38 -7.12 4.42
C GLU A 102 -7.65 -5.95 5.12
N HIS A 103 -7.81 -5.80 6.43
CA HIS A 103 -6.97 -4.91 7.25
C HIS A 103 -6.76 -5.43 8.67
N ASP A 104 -5.65 -5.07 9.30
CA ASP A 104 -5.33 -5.50 10.68
C ASP A 104 -5.85 -4.54 11.77
N GLY A 105 -6.21 -3.31 11.37
CA GLY A 105 -6.63 -2.24 12.29
C GLY A 105 -5.47 -1.44 12.89
N ASP A 106 -4.23 -1.81 12.59
CA ASP A 106 -2.99 -1.16 13.06
C ASP A 106 -2.13 -0.63 11.90
N GLY A 107 -2.69 -0.53 10.69
CA GLY A 107 -2.05 0.13 9.54
C GLY A 107 -1.57 -0.81 8.44
N ALA A 108 -1.80 -2.13 8.54
CA ALA A 108 -1.68 -3.03 7.40
C ALA A 108 -3.00 -3.12 6.62
N LEU A 109 -2.93 -2.89 5.31
CA LEU A 109 -4.05 -3.00 4.37
C LEU A 109 -3.66 -3.95 3.23
N LEU A 110 -4.53 -4.91 2.94
CA LEU A 110 -4.46 -5.70 1.71
C LEU A 110 -5.43 -5.11 0.69
N LEU A 111 -4.92 -4.70 -0.46
CA LEU A 111 -5.65 -3.92 -1.45
C LEU A 111 -5.63 -4.62 -2.81
N GLU A 112 -6.67 -4.34 -3.60
CA GLU A 112 -6.64 -4.58 -5.04
C GLU A 112 -5.39 -3.92 -5.66
N ARG A 113 -4.71 -4.64 -6.57
CA ARG A 113 -3.56 -4.10 -7.28
C ARG A 113 -3.98 -3.35 -8.54
N LEU A 114 -3.68 -2.05 -8.58
CA LEU A 114 -3.83 -1.23 -9.78
C LEU A 114 -2.72 -1.46 -10.81
N ASP A 115 -3.00 -1.09 -12.05
CA ASP A 115 -2.03 -0.98 -13.12
C ASP A 115 -1.22 0.31 -12.99
N ALA A 116 0.00 0.19 -12.48
CA ALA A 116 0.91 1.33 -12.28
C ALA A 116 1.40 1.98 -13.59
N SER A 117 1.16 1.36 -14.75
CA SER A 117 1.50 1.96 -16.06
C SER A 117 0.48 3.02 -16.51
N ARG A 118 -0.67 3.14 -15.83
CA ARG A 118 -1.75 4.06 -16.17
C ARG A 118 -1.92 5.11 -15.09
N ARG A 119 -1.27 6.26 -15.25
CA ARG A 119 -1.30 7.35 -14.28
C ARG A 119 -1.96 8.58 -14.89
N LEU A 120 -2.71 9.33 -14.08
CA LEU A 120 -3.37 10.56 -14.52
C LEU A 120 -2.38 11.59 -15.08
N GLN A 121 -1.15 11.61 -14.57
CA GLN A 121 -0.06 12.47 -15.03
C GLN A 121 0.43 12.20 -16.47
N ASP A 122 0.12 11.02 -17.01
CA ASP A 122 0.47 10.64 -18.39
C ASP A 122 -0.68 10.93 -19.37
N VAL A 123 -1.82 11.43 -18.87
CA VAL A 123 -3.01 11.76 -19.67
C VAL A 123 -2.95 13.23 -20.13
N PRO A 124 -3.35 13.56 -21.37
CA PRO A 124 -3.44 14.95 -21.82
C PRO A 124 -4.28 15.81 -20.87
N PHE A 125 -3.78 17.01 -20.56
CA PHE A 125 -4.34 17.87 -19.52
C PHE A 125 -5.87 18.12 -19.63
N PRO A 126 -6.45 18.37 -20.82
CA PRO A 126 -7.91 18.55 -20.94
C PRO A 126 -8.71 17.31 -20.52
N GLU A 127 -8.22 16.11 -20.85
CA GLU A 127 -8.85 14.85 -20.48
C GLU A 127 -8.65 14.56 -18.99
N ALA A 128 -7.46 14.85 -18.46
CA ALA A 128 -7.16 14.67 -17.04
C ALA A 128 -8.11 15.48 -16.13
N ILE A 129 -8.47 16.72 -16.52
CA ILE A 129 -9.44 17.55 -15.78
C ILE A 129 -10.81 16.89 -15.74
N ALA A 130 -11.30 16.40 -16.88
CA ALA A 130 -12.61 15.77 -16.96
C ALA A 130 -12.66 14.51 -16.10
N LEU A 131 -11.66 13.64 -16.22
CA LEU A 131 -11.52 12.43 -15.40
C LEU A 131 -11.47 12.76 -13.92
N TRP A 132 -10.67 13.75 -13.51
CA TRP A 132 -10.58 14.18 -12.13
C TRP A 132 -11.92 14.71 -11.59
N GLY A 133 -12.64 15.53 -12.37
CA GLY A 133 -13.94 16.05 -11.98
C GLY A 133 -14.98 14.95 -11.76
N GLU A 134 -15.02 13.95 -12.64
CA GLU A 134 -15.87 12.78 -12.46
C GLU A 134 -15.52 11.99 -11.21
N MET A 135 -14.23 11.84 -10.95
CA MET A 135 -13.68 11.14 -9.79
C MET A 135 -14.07 11.81 -8.47
N VAL A 136 -13.87 13.12 -8.35
CA VAL A 136 -14.25 13.88 -7.15
C VAL A 136 -15.75 13.74 -6.88
N ARG A 137 -16.60 13.84 -7.91
CA ARG A 137 -18.05 13.69 -7.76
C ARG A 137 -18.47 12.29 -7.28
N LYS A 138 -17.73 11.23 -7.66
CA LYS A 138 -18.01 9.86 -7.20
C LYS A 138 -17.60 9.64 -5.75
N LEU A 139 -16.58 10.35 -5.28
CA LEU A 139 -16.00 10.16 -3.95
C LEU A 139 -16.56 11.13 -2.89
N SER A 140 -17.36 12.13 -3.30
CA SER A 140 -17.97 13.15 -2.43
C SER A 140 -19.34 12.76 -1.90
#